data_AF-A0A7J6QIR7-F1
#
_entry.id   AF-A0A7J6QIR7-F1
#
_cell.length_a   1.000
_cell.length_b   1.000
_cell.length_c   1.000
_cell.angle_alpha   90.00
_cell.angle_beta   90.00
_cell.angle_gamma   90.00
#
_symmetry.space_group_name_H-M   'P 1'
#
loop_
_entity.id
_entity.type
_entity.pdbx_description
1 polymer ?
#
loop_
_entity_poly.entity_id
_entity_poly.type
_entity_poly.pdbx_seq_one_letter_code
_entity_poly.pdbx_strand_id
1 'polypeptide(L)'
;MFSFVNCSFLAALLSAVVGQNTLVRLNQWRLPLRNGSTEDTMTSSIGTLKHILTMRLRDTVANGSQFGGLSSIIVSQNGSEILTISDSGIFAAMNLSSTVGDEYNVTEAMIYPMRDPQGQIIPFDSDPGDAEGLTINGSYEGGGRGQLYVSYEKVHRVLEFPNGTESRASVNLNVSYLFSECPRRRGLEAILKQRPTAGIDGLLLMLCEDPSNSSAPTADPQGRIVLPGWAYNETSNDTKRFYVESNRSFNPTDMAELNGGDMMILFRRFVPSEGNAMRIGYVTKVELDQAMAVGGTLNPQIIAEVWTRDG
;
A
#
# COMPACT_ATOMS: atom_id res chain seq x y z
N MET A 1 9.77 20.31 -7.13
CA MET A 1 8.92 19.35 -7.86
C MET A 1 8.38 18.40 -6.80
N PHE A 2 7.07 18.37 -6.57
CA PHE A 2 6.50 17.73 -5.38
C PHE A 2 6.38 16.22 -5.58
N SER A 3 6.96 15.43 -4.67
CA SER A 3 6.58 14.03 -4.49
C SER A 3 5.35 13.99 -3.59
N PHE A 4 4.26 13.41 -4.08
CA PHE A 4 3.08 13.13 -3.26
C PHE A 4 3.43 11.98 -2.30
N VAL A 5 3.12 12.17 -1.02
CA VAL A 5 3.30 11.13 0.01
C VAL A 5 1.92 10.56 0.33
N ASN A 6 1.72 9.28 0.04
CA ASN A 6 0.44 8.61 0.26
C ASN A 6 0.10 8.55 1.76
N CYS A 7 -1.13 8.91 2.11
CA CYS A 7 -1.66 8.87 3.47
C CYS A 7 -3.15 8.50 3.41
N SER A 8 -3.46 7.24 3.70
CA SER A 8 -4.76 6.64 3.38
C SER A 8 -5.85 6.94 4.44
N PHE A 9 -6.69 7.94 4.17
CA PHE A 9 -8.05 8.05 4.74
C PHE A 9 -9.04 8.48 3.64
N LEU A 10 -9.36 7.52 2.76
CA LEU A 10 -9.92 7.76 1.43
C LEU A 10 -10.72 6.55 0.93
N ALA A 11 -11.92 6.77 0.39
CA ALA A 11 -12.94 5.72 0.21
C ALA A 11 -14.26 6.32 -0.39
N ALA A 12 -15.10 5.73 -1.28
CA ALA A 12 -16.42 6.37 -1.65
C ALA A 12 -17.59 5.37 -1.86
N LEU A 13 -18.87 5.79 -1.85
CA LEU A 13 -20.01 4.85 -1.91
C LEU A 13 -20.07 4.07 -3.25
N LEU A 14 -20.12 2.73 -3.23
CA LEU A 14 -20.18 1.89 -4.45
C LEU A 14 -21.30 0.84 -4.41
N SER A 15 -21.81 0.50 -5.61
CA SER A 15 -22.66 -0.65 -5.89
C SER A 15 -22.26 -1.24 -7.24
N ALA A 16 -21.88 -2.51 -7.30
CA ALA A 16 -21.51 -3.20 -8.53
C ALA A 16 -22.28 -4.52 -8.72
N VAL A 17 -22.52 -4.91 -9.97
CA VAL A 17 -23.03 -6.24 -10.32
C VAL A 17 -21.83 -7.09 -10.69
N VAL A 18 -21.36 -7.88 -9.73
CA VAL A 18 -20.02 -8.46 -9.77
C VAL A 18 -19.90 -9.62 -10.77
N GLY A 19 -18.83 -9.59 -11.55
CA GLY A 19 -18.52 -10.56 -12.62
C GLY A 19 -17.94 -9.92 -13.89
N GLN A 20 -18.12 -8.62 -14.08
CA GLN A 20 -17.55 -7.83 -15.18
C GLN A 20 -17.02 -6.47 -14.67
N ASN A 21 -16.16 -5.82 -15.45
CA ASN A 21 -15.66 -4.47 -15.18
C ASN A 21 -16.85 -3.52 -15.07
N THR A 22 -17.03 -2.85 -13.92
CA THR A 22 -18.26 -2.10 -13.63
C THR A 22 -17.96 -0.63 -13.36
N LEU A 23 -18.64 0.24 -14.11
CA LEU A 23 -18.70 1.69 -13.86
C LEU A 23 -19.67 1.97 -12.70
N VAL A 24 -19.23 2.73 -11.70
CA VAL A 24 -20.00 3.00 -10.49
C VAL A 24 -20.03 4.50 -10.16
N ARG A 25 -21.21 4.99 -9.78
CA ARG A 25 -21.40 6.37 -9.30
C ARG A 25 -21.06 6.48 -7.82
N LEU A 26 -20.10 7.34 -7.50
CA LEU A 26 -19.66 7.62 -6.15
C LEU A 26 -20.50 8.70 -5.46
N ASN A 27 -20.98 8.41 -4.25
CA ASN A 27 -21.40 9.46 -3.31
C ASN A 27 -20.23 9.80 -2.36
N GLN A 28 -19.87 11.08 -2.31
CA GLN A 28 -18.77 11.61 -1.50
C GLN A 28 -19.28 12.35 -0.27
N TRP A 29 -18.50 12.26 0.82
CA TRP A 29 -18.79 12.93 2.08
C TRP A 29 -17.47 13.49 2.62
N ARG A 30 -17.44 14.79 2.90
CA ARG A 30 -16.28 15.45 3.51
C ARG A 30 -16.22 15.09 4.99
N LEU A 31 -15.05 14.62 5.44
CA LEU A 31 -14.69 14.52 6.85
C LEU A 31 -13.42 15.35 7.03
N PRO A 32 -13.39 16.36 7.93
CA PRO A 32 -12.21 17.18 8.13
C PRO A 32 -11.12 16.38 8.87
N LEU A 33 -9.86 16.68 8.60
CA LEU A 33 -8.78 16.32 9.51
C LEU A 33 -9.02 17.05 10.84
N ARG A 34 -9.00 16.31 11.94
CA ARG A 34 -8.97 16.88 13.29
C ARG A 34 -7.54 16.83 13.80
N ASN A 35 -6.89 17.98 13.82
CA ASN A 35 -5.81 18.21 14.77
C ASN A 35 -6.45 18.33 16.17
N GLY A 36 -5.95 17.61 17.17
CA GLY A 36 -6.72 17.32 18.40
C GLY A 36 -6.98 18.52 19.34
N SER A 37 -6.27 19.64 19.13
CA SER A 37 -6.59 20.94 19.70
C SER A 37 -8.10 21.24 19.64
N THR A 38 -8.71 21.55 20.78
CA THR A 38 -10.17 21.67 20.96
C THR A 38 -10.83 22.91 20.32
N GLU A 39 -10.18 23.50 19.32
CA GLU A 39 -10.73 24.55 18.46
C GLU A 39 -10.95 23.97 17.04
N ASP A 40 -12.14 24.18 16.45
CA ASP A 40 -12.52 23.72 15.10
C ASP A 40 -11.77 24.48 13.97
N THR A 41 -10.44 24.52 14.03
CA THR A 41 -9.58 25.10 13.00
C THR A 41 -9.29 24.07 11.91
N MET A 42 -9.82 24.29 10.70
CA MET A 42 -9.64 23.35 9.58
C MET A 42 -8.22 23.41 9.01
N THR A 43 -7.31 22.60 9.57
CA THR A 43 -5.93 22.47 9.09
C THR A 43 -5.86 21.60 7.84
N SER A 44 -5.69 22.22 6.67
CA SER A 44 -5.45 21.52 5.40
C SER A 44 -4.00 21.04 5.21
N SER A 45 -3.13 21.16 6.23
CA SER A 45 -1.73 20.73 6.17
C SER A 45 -1.18 20.38 7.55
N ILE A 46 -0.21 19.45 7.59
CA ILE A 46 0.57 19.06 8.77
C ILE A 46 2.04 19.10 8.38
N GLY A 47 2.78 20.09 8.91
CA GLY A 47 4.14 20.38 8.45
C GLY A 47 4.16 20.74 6.95
N THR A 48 4.90 19.98 6.15
CA THR A 48 4.94 20.11 4.69
C THR A 48 3.90 19.26 3.96
N LEU A 49 3.20 18.35 4.65
CA LEU A 49 2.16 17.51 4.04
C LEU A 49 0.88 18.34 3.87
N LYS A 50 0.34 18.39 2.65
CA LYS A 50 -0.99 18.96 2.36
C LYS A 50 -2.03 17.85 2.27
N HIS A 51 -3.17 18.06 2.94
CA HIS A 51 -4.37 17.26 2.74
C HIS A 51 -4.99 17.59 1.38
N ILE A 52 -5.07 16.59 0.50
CA ILE A 52 -5.61 16.74 -0.86
C ILE A 52 -7.04 16.21 -0.99
N LEU A 53 -7.37 15.14 -0.25
CA LEU A 53 -8.64 14.43 -0.40
C LEU A 53 -8.95 13.54 0.82
N THR A 54 -10.19 13.59 1.29
CA THR A 54 -10.83 12.55 2.13
C THR A 54 -12.19 12.24 1.55
N MET A 55 -12.58 10.98 1.62
CA MET A 55 -13.86 10.46 1.11
C MET A 55 -14.35 9.34 2.08
N ARG A 56 -15.62 8.89 2.01
CA ARG A 56 -16.10 7.67 2.74
C ARG A 56 -16.75 6.56 1.88
N LEU A 57 -16.20 5.33 1.92
CA LEU A 57 -16.74 4.07 1.35
C LEU A 57 -17.96 3.62 2.13
N ARG A 58 -18.91 3.04 1.39
CA ARG A 58 -19.82 2.00 1.87
C ARG A 58 -20.20 1.13 0.68
N ASP A 59 -20.25 -0.18 0.91
CA ASP A 59 -21.07 -1.06 0.09
C ASP A 59 -22.57 -0.79 0.40
N THR A 60 -23.44 -0.98 -0.59
CA THR A 60 -24.91 -0.87 -0.43
C THR A 60 -25.63 -2.20 -0.67
N VAL A 61 -24.92 -3.29 -0.95
CA VAL A 61 -25.50 -4.62 -1.15
C VAL A 61 -26.00 -5.17 0.20
N ALA A 62 -27.26 -5.62 0.24
CA ALA A 62 -27.93 -6.02 1.47
C ALA A 62 -27.41 -7.34 2.10
N ASN A 63 -26.58 -8.10 1.38
CA ASN A 63 -26.16 -9.47 1.72
C ASN A 63 -24.65 -9.59 2.01
N GLY A 64 -24.04 -8.54 2.58
CA GLY A 64 -22.61 -8.51 2.93
C GLY A 64 -21.78 -7.61 2.02
N SER A 65 -20.64 -7.12 2.56
CA SER A 65 -19.72 -6.24 1.83
C SER A 65 -18.85 -7.07 0.89
N GLN A 66 -18.94 -6.85 -0.41
CA GLN A 66 -18.04 -7.47 -1.40
C GLN A 66 -16.83 -6.59 -1.69
N PHE A 67 -16.88 -5.31 -1.29
CA PHE A 67 -15.80 -4.36 -1.55
C PHE A 67 -14.59 -4.53 -0.61
N GLY A 68 -14.78 -4.98 0.62
CA GLY A 68 -13.69 -5.08 1.60
C GLY A 68 -13.23 -3.75 2.22
N GLY A 69 -12.08 -3.75 2.90
CA GLY A 69 -11.30 -2.59 3.28
C GLY A 69 -10.22 -2.25 2.24
N LEU A 70 -9.81 -0.98 2.12
CA LEU A 70 -8.70 -0.58 1.24
C LEU A 70 -7.36 -0.69 1.96
N SER A 71 -6.37 -1.27 1.29
CA SER A 71 -5.07 -1.56 1.90
C SER A 71 -3.92 -0.70 1.35
N SER A 72 -3.77 -0.60 0.01
CA SER A 72 -2.71 0.19 -0.63
C SER A 72 -3.20 1.01 -1.83
N ILE A 73 -2.44 2.06 -2.19
CA ILE A 73 -2.83 3.12 -3.12
C ILE A 73 -1.65 3.61 -3.96
N ILE A 74 -1.87 3.79 -5.27
CA ILE A 74 -0.96 4.52 -6.17
C ILE A 74 -1.70 5.67 -6.87
N VAL A 75 -0.98 6.75 -7.16
CA VAL A 75 -1.51 8.00 -7.74
C VAL A 75 -0.78 8.28 -9.05
N SER A 76 -1.47 8.77 -10.07
CA SER A 76 -0.86 9.07 -11.37
C SER A 76 0.11 10.25 -11.29
N GLN A 77 1.10 10.32 -12.21
CA GLN A 77 2.11 11.41 -12.20
C GLN A 77 1.51 12.82 -12.16
N ASN A 78 0.35 13.02 -12.79
CA ASN A 78 -0.36 14.30 -12.87
C ASN A 78 -1.37 14.53 -11.72
N GLY A 79 -1.53 13.59 -10.80
CA GLY A 79 -2.50 13.64 -9.71
C GLY A 79 -3.97 13.58 -10.15
N SER A 80 -4.28 13.19 -11.39
CA SER A 80 -5.67 13.10 -11.89
C SER A 80 -6.31 11.73 -11.74
N GLU A 81 -5.58 10.70 -11.29
CA GLU A 81 -6.13 9.36 -11.10
C GLU A 81 -5.52 8.66 -9.88
N ILE A 82 -6.35 7.83 -9.24
CA ILE A 82 -5.97 6.88 -8.19
C ILE A 82 -6.23 5.46 -8.69
N LEU A 83 -5.32 4.54 -8.38
CA LEU A 83 -5.60 3.10 -8.36
C LEU A 83 -5.37 2.59 -6.93
N THR A 84 -6.29 1.82 -6.40
CA THR A 84 -6.21 1.22 -5.06
C THR A 84 -6.72 -0.22 -5.08
N ILE A 85 -6.31 -1.01 -4.10
CA ILE A 85 -6.74 -2.40 -3.90
C ILE A 85 -7.47 -2.58 -2.57
N SER A 86 -8.31 -3.61 -2.49
CA SER A 86 -8.94 -4.04 -1.25
C SER A 86 -8.59 -5.47 -0.83
N ASP A 87 -8.71 -5.72 0.47
CA ASP A 87 -8.61 -7.03 1.13
C ASP A 87 -9.59 -8.10 0.57
N SER A 88 -10.55 -7.71 -0.27
CA SER A 88 -11.44 -8.64 -0.97
C SER A 88 -10.95 -9.05 -2.36
N GLY A 89 -9.81 -8.58 -2.84
CA GLY A 89 -9.25 -8.98 -4.14
C GLY A 89 -9.81 -8.18 -5.32
N ILE A 90 -10.03 -6.88 -5.11
CA ILE A 90 -10.57 -5.94 -6.11
C ILE A 90 -9.56 -4.82 -6.38
N PHE A 91 -9.42 -4.42 -7.65
CA PHE A 91 -8.87 -3.13 -8.02
C PHE A 91 -10.00 -2.09 -8.16
N ALA A 92 -9.81 -0.90 -7.60
CA ALA A 92 -10.66 0.26 -7.86
C ALA A 92 -9.83 1.41 -8.48
N ALA A 93 -10.11 1.73 -9.74
CA ALA A 93 -9.56 2.90 -10.42
C ALA A 93 -10.53 4.08 -10.28
N MET A 94 -10.01 5.29 -10.04
CA MET A 94 -10.79 6.47 -9.68
C MET A 94 -10.23 7.74 -10.33
N ASN A 95 -11.04 8.41 -11.15
CA ASN A 95 -10.65 9.63 -11.85
C ASN A 95 -10.89 10.85 -10.94
N LEU A 96 -9.86 11.66 -10.71
CA LEU A 96 -9.91 12.89 -9.93
C LEU A 96 -10.01 14.13 -10.82
N SER A 97 -10.83 15.08 -10.38
CA SER A 97 -10.83 16.46 -10.86
C SER A 97 -10.43 17.38 -9.71
N SER A 98 -9.55 18.34 -9.98
CA SER A 98 -9.23 19.39 -8.99
C SER A 98 -10.29 20.48 -9.00
N THR A 99 -10.64 20.98 -7.81
CA THR A 99 -11.44 22.19 -7.59
C THR A 99 -10.61 23.31 -6.97
N VAL A 100 -11.19 24.50 -6.87
CA VAL A 100 -10.53 25.70 -6.34
C VAL A 100 -9.92 25.42 -4.95
N GLY A 101 -8.61 25.64 -4.79
CA GLY A 101 -7.88 25.48 -3.52
C GLY A 101 -6.99 24.24 -3.41
N ASP A 102 -6.76 23.52 -4.52
CA ASP A 102 -6.13 22.19 -4.59
C ASP A 102 -6.90 21.10 -3.82
N GLU A 103 -8.21 21.31 -3.63
CA GLU A 103 -9.14 20.23 -3.32
C GLU A 103 -9.33 19.34 -4.57
N TYR A 104 -9.74 18.10 -4.36
CA TYR A 104 -10.12 17.18 -5.43
C TYR A 104 -11.53 16.59 -5.19
N ASN A 105 -12.21 16.22 -6.27
CA ASN A 105 -13.40 15.36 -6.25
C ASN A 105 -13.20 14.20 -7.22
N VAL A 106 -13.66 13.00 -6.86
CA VAL A 106 -13.68 11.87 -7.80
C VAL A 106 -14.87 12.06 -8.77
N THR A 107 -14.64 11.96 -10.07
CA THR A 107 -15.67 12.11 -11.10
C THR A 107 -16.25 10.76 -11.54
N GLU A 108 -15.44 9.70 -11.47
CA GLU A 108 -15.72 8.38 -12.02
C GLU A 108 -14.95 7.31 -11.25
N ALA A 109 -15.55 6.12 -11.10
CA ALA A 109 -14.90 4.97 -10.48
C ALA A 109 -15.23 3.68 -11.23
N MET A 110 -14.21 2.84 -11.40
CA MET A 110 -14.26 1.56 -12.10
C MET A 110 -13.76 0.45 -11.18
N ILE A 111 -14.58 -0.59 -10.97
CA ILE A 111 -14.20 -1.80 -10.24
C ILE A 111 -13.78 -2.89 -11.22
N TYR A 112 -12.66 -3.55 -10.93
CA TYR A 112 -12.14 -4.72 -11.65
C TYR A 112 -11.83 -5.85 -10.67
N PRO A 113 -12.37 -7.07 -10.85
CA PRO A 113 -12.01 -8.20 -10.01
C PRO A 113 -10.60 -8.70 -10.36
N MET A 114 -9.77 -9.00 -9.36
CA MET A 114 -8.48 -9.64 -9.59
C MET A 114 -8.67 -11.05 -10.16
N ARG A 115 -7.70 -11.50 -10.96
CA ARG A 115 -7.68 -12.84 -11.56
C ARG A 115 -6.44 -13.61 -11.17
N ASP A 116 -6.60 -14.91 -10.92
CA ASP A 116 -5.53 -15.84 -10.60
C ASP A 116 -4.70 -16.22 -11.86
N PRO A 117 -3.62 -17.03 -11.73
CA PRO A 117 -2.86 -17.52 -12.88
C PRO A 117 -3.61 -18.51 -13.78
N GLN A 118 -4.83 -18.91 -13.43
CA GLN A 118 -5.74 -19.71 -14.24
C GLN A 118 -6.82 -18.83 -14.92
N GLY A 119 -6.73 -17.50 -14.76
CA GLY A 119 -7.65 -16.50 -15.29
C GLY A 119 -9.02 -16.46 -14.61
N GLN A 120 -9.22 -17.22 -13.54
CA GLN A 120 -10.46 -17.20 -12.75
C GLN A 120 -10.48 -15.96 -11.86
N ILE A 121 -11.67 -15.49 -11.51
CA ILE A 121 -11.81 -14.42 -10.52
C ILE A 121 -11.39 -14.95 -9.15
N ILE A 122 -10.48 -14.25 -8.48
CA ILE A 122 -10.10 -14.58 -7.11
C ILE A 122 -11.34 -14.37 -6.21
N PRO A 123 -11.74 -15.34 -5.36
CA PRO A 123 -12.97 -15.21 -4.58
C PRO A 123 -12.89 -14.07 -3.56
N PHE A 124 -13.92 -13.23 -3.52
CA PHE A 124 -14.04 -12.10 -2.58
C PHE A 124 -14.23 -12.60 -1.14
N ASP A 125 -13.73 -11.83 -0.16
CA ASP A 125 -13.80 -12.14 1.29
C ASP A 125 -13.28 -13.57 1.59
N SER A 126 -12.06 -13.86 1.13
CA SER A 126 -11.45 -15.20 1.26
C SER A 126 -9.93 -15.13 1.39
N ASP A 127 -9.32 -16.14 2.03
CA ASP A 127 -7.87 -16.23 2.24
C ASP A 127 -7.02 -16.08 0.94
N PRO A 128 -7.49 -16.50 -0.26
CA PRO A 128 -6.84 -16.13 -1.52
C PRO A 128 -7.03 -14.67 -2.00
N GLY A 129 -8.12 -13.99 -1.63
CA GLY A 129 -8.47 -12.63 -2.08
C GLY A 129 -7.75 -11.50 -1.33
N ASP A 130 -7.19 -11.83 -0.18
CA ASP A 130 -6.61 -11.01 0.87
C ASP A 130 -5.44 -10.09 0.45
N ALA A 131 -5.72 -9.04 -0.33
CA ALA A 131 -4.71 -8.25 -1.05
C ALA A 131 -4.33 -6.95 -0.31
N GLU A 132 -3.06 -6.83 0.11
CA GLU A 132 -2.62 -5.75 1.00
C GLU A 132 -1.80 -4.65 0.31
N GLY A 133 -0.70 -5.00 -0.38
CA GLY A 133 0.22 -4.06 -0.99
C GLY A 133 0.06 -3.95 -2.51
N LEU A 134 0.16 -2.74 -3.06
CA LEU A 134 0.10 -2.45 -4.51
C LEU A 134 1.35 -1.68 -4.96
N THR A 135 1.97 -2.12 -6.04
CA THR A 135 3.04 -1.34 -6.70
C THR A 135 3.05 -1.55 -8.22
N ILE A 136 3.83 -0.75 -8.96
CA ILE A 136 3.87 -0.72 -10.43
C ILE A 136 5.31 -0.68 -10.93
N ASN A 137 5.62 -1.36 -12.03
CA ASN A 137 6.90 -1.19 -12.71
C ASN A 137 6.98 0.20 -13.38
N GLY A 138 7.87 1.06 -12.89
CA GLY A 138 8.13 2.38 -13.46
C GLY A 138 7.29 3.50 -12.85
N SER A 139 6.16 3.84 -13.46
CA SER A 139 5.29 4.96 -13.04
C SER A 139 3.85 4.76 -13.48
N TYR A 140 2.90 5.27 -12.70
CA TYR A 140 1.48 5.15 -13.01
C TYR A 140 1.00 6.31 -13.89
N GLU A 141 0.61 5.96 -15.11
CA GLU A 141 0.13 6.90 -16.13
C GLU A 141 -1.40 6.94 -16.25
N GLY A 142 -2.12 6.24 -15.36
CA GLY A 142 -3.59 6.15 -15.35
C GLY A 142 -4.17 4.92 -16.06
N GLY A 143 -5.50 4.90 -16.16
CA GLY A 143 -6.33 3.89 -16.83
C GLY A 143 -6.29 2.48 -16.21
N GLY A 144 -5.72 2.31 -15.02
CA GLY A 144 -5.44 0.99 -14.42
C GLY A 144 -4.34 0.19 -15.13
N ARG A 145 -3.52 0.84 -15.97
CA ARG A 145 -2.56 0.19 -16.88
C ARG A 145 -1.14 0.13 -16.32
N GLY A 146 -0.32 -0.70 -16.97
CA GLY A 146 1.07 -0.99 -16.60
C GLY A 146 1.21 -2.35 -15.91
N GLN A 147 2.44 -2.81 -15.73
CA GLN A 147 2.73 -4.04 -15.00
C GLN A 147 2.61 -3.77 -13.49
N LEU A 148 1.50 -4.23 -12.89
CA LEU A 148 1.26 -4.08 -11.45
C LEU A 148 1.75 -5.33 -10.70
N TYR A 149 2.07 -5.15 -9.42
CA TYR A 149 2.32 -6.24 -8.48
C TYR A 149 1.42 -6.06 -7.26
N VAL A 150 0.88 -7.16 -6.74
CA VAL A 150 0.00 -7.18 -5.57
C VAL A 150 0.47 -8.25 -4.58
N SER A 151 0.66 -7.89 -3.32
CA SER A 151 0.93 -8.85 -2.23
C SER A 151 -0.37 -9.32 -1.59
N TYR A 152 -0.34 -10.54 -1.03
CA TYR A 152 -1.47 -11.13 -0.32
C TYR A 152 -1.09 -11.58 1.09
N GLU A 153 -1.92 -11.26 2.08
CA GLU A 153 -1.95 -11.89 3.41
C GLU A 153 -2.58 -13.32 3.28
N LYS A 154 -2.52 -14.14 4.34
CA LYS A 154 -3.08 -15.50 4.52
C LYS A 154 -2.54 -16.61 3.61
N VAL A 155 -2.39 -16.35 2.32
CA VAL A 155 -1.81 -17.21 1.28
C VAL A 155 -0.65 -16.46 0.61
N HIS A 156 0.38 -16.20 1.42
CA HIS A 156 1.51 -15.31 1.16
C HIS A 156 2.16 -15.52 -0.20
N ARG A 157 1.99 -14.54 -1.08
CA ARG A 157 2.53 -14.50 -2.44
C ARG A 157 2.55 -13.07 -2.97
N VAL A 158 3.24 -12.87 -4.09
CA VAL A 158 3.05 -11.67 -4.93
C VAL A 158 2.54 -12.13 -6.29
N LEU A 159 1.42 -11.58 -6.73
CA LEU A 159 0.90 -11.75 -8.09
C LEU A 159 1.26 -10.53 -8.93
N GLU A 160 1.90 -10.77 -10.07
CA GLU A 160 2.10 -9.80 -11.14
C GLU A 160 0.84 -9.76 -12.02
N PHE A 161 0.44 -8.56 -12.44
CA PHE A 161 -0.64 -8.31 -13.39
C PHE A 161 -0.04 -7.59 -14.61
N PRO A 162 0.41 -8.32 -15.66
CA PRO A 162 1.24 -7.76 -16.73
C PRO A 162 0.59 -6.64 -17.56
N ASN A 163 -0.75 -6.58 -17.57
CA ASN A 163 -1.55 -5.56 -18.26
C ASN A 163 -2.42 -4.78 -17.26
N GLY A 164 -2.02 -4.73 -15.99
CA GLY A 164 -2.74 -4.05 -14.92
C GLY A 164 -4.13 -4.63 -14.69
N THR A 165 -5.13 -3.76 -14.50
CA THR A 165 -6.52 -4.17 -14.22
C THR A 165 -7.21 -4.92 -15.36
N GLU A 166 -6.66 -4.86 -16.58
CA GLU A 166 -7.15 -5.61 -17.75
C GLU A 166 -6.49 -7.00 -17.91
N SER A 167 -5.59 -7.40 -16.99
CA SER A 167 -4.90 -8.69 -17.02
C SER A 167 -5.87 -9.87 -16.96
N ARG A 168 -5.88 -10.69 -18.01
CA ARG A 168 -6.77 -11.87 -18.13
C ARG A 168 -6.41 -13.00 -17.17
N ALA A 169 -5.16 -13.06 -16.75
CA ALA A 169 -4.62 -13.90 -15.69
C ALA A 169 -3.41 -13.17 -15.08
N SER A 170 -3.09 -13.44 -13.82
CA SER A 170 -1.86 -12.98 -13.17
C SER A 170 -0.69 -13.95 -13.40
N VAL A 171 0.54 -13.53 -13.08
CA VAL A 171 1.69 -14.44 -12.92
C VAL A 171 2.05 -14.52 -11.44
N ASN A 172 2.21 -15.72 -10.88
CA ASN A 172 2.65 -15.87 -9.49
C ASN A 172 4.18 -15.79 -9.42
N LEU A 173 4.72 -14.80 -8.73
CA LEU A 173 6.16 -14.65 -8.57
C LEU A 173 6.71 -15.75 -7.64
N ASN A 174 7.90 -16.25 -7.97
CA ASN A 174 8.59 -17.29 -7.19
C ASN A 174 9.25 -16.70 -5.93
N VAL A 175 8.44 -16.14 -5.03
CA VAL A 175 8.87 -15.46 -3.80
C VAL A 175 8.19 -15.99 -2.53
N SER A 176 7.10 -16.76 -2.64
CA SER A 176 6.32 -17.27 -1.49
C SER A 176 7.13 -18.03 -0.43
N TYR A 177 8.27 -18.63 -0.79
CA TYR A 177 9.13 -19.34 0.17
C TYR A 177 9.81 -18.40 1.18
N LEU A 178 10.01 -17.12 0.81
CA LEU A 178 10.62 -16.09 1.65
C LEU A 178 9.75 -15.77 2.87
N PHE A 179 8.43 -15.69 2.67
CA PHE A 179 7.47 -15.21 3.67
C PHE A 179 7.11 -16.25 4.74
N SER A 180 7.85 -17.37 4.82
CA SER A 180 7.66 -18.42 5.83
C SER A 180 7.87 -17.95 7.27
N GLU A 181 8.62 -16.86 7.46
CA GLU A 181 8.77 -16.18 8.76
C GLU A 181 7.63 -15.18 9.08
N CYS A 182 6.86 -14.75 8.07
CA CYS A 182 5.81 -13.75 8.27
C CYS A 182 4.54 -14.38 8.87
N PRO A 183 3.89 -13.73 9.86
CA PRO A 183 2.59 -14.14 10.38
C PRO A 183 1.53 -14.40 9.30
N ARG A 184 0.66 -15.41 9.49
CA ARG A 184 -0.44 -15.70 8.54
C ARG A 184 -1.36 -14.49 8.35
N ARG A 185 -1.60 -13.74 9.42
CA ARG A 185 -2.31 -12.45 9.45
C ARG A 185 -1.34 -11.39 9.96
N ARG A 186 -1.39 -10.17 9.43
CA ARG A 186 -0.30 -9.17 9.54
C ARG A 186 0.95 -9.66 8.81
N GLY A 187 0.72 -9.96 7.54
CA GLY A 187 1.61 -10.71 6.67
C GLY A 187 2.50 -9.78 5.86
N LEU A 188 2.42 -9.90 4.53
CA LEU A 188 3.17 -9.10 3.57
C LEU A 188 2.36 -7.86 3.15
N GLU A 189 2.37 -6.83 3.98
CA GLU A 189 1.59 -5.60 3.73
C GLU A 189 2.22 -4.72 2.65
N ALA A 190 3.52 -4.45 2.76
CA ALA A 190 4.15 -3.37 2.01
C ALA A 190 5.08 -3.91 0.93
N ILE A 191 4.88 -3.45 -0.31
CA ILE A 191 5.72 -3.78 -1.47
C ILE A 191 6.05 -2.53 -2.28
N LEU A 192 7.23 -2.50 -2.89
CA LEU A 192 7.67 -1.40 -3.74
C LEU A 192 8.57 -1.91 -4.87
N LYS A 193 8.12 -1.78 -6.11
CA LYS A 193 8.95 -2.00 -7.29
C LYS A 193 9.75 -0.72 -7.56
N GLN A 194 11.06 -0.77 -7.35
CA GLN A 194 11.95 0.36 -7.67
C GLN A 194 11.94 0.66 -9.17
N ARG A 195 12.18 1.92 -9.54
CA ARG A 195 12.29 2.32 -10.95
C ARG A 195 13.54 1.72 -11.60
N PRO A 196 13.43 1.13 -12.81
CA PRO A 196 14.58 0.60 -13.52
C PRO A 196 15.56 1.72 -13.87
N THR A 197 16.86 1.47 -13.71
CA THR A 197 17.92 2.47 -13.87
C THR A 197 18.92 2.03 -14.93
N ALA A 198 18.99 2.76 -16.05
CA ALA A 198 20.00 2.60 -17.10
C ALA A 198 20.19 1.15 -17.64
N GLY A 199 19.11 0.38 -17.75
CA GLY A 199 19.14 -1.02 -18.21
C GLY A 199 19.34 -2.06 -17.09
N ILE A 200 19.35 -1.64 -15.83
CA ILE A 200 19.22 -2.51 -14.65
C ILE A 200 17.76 -2.49 -14.22
N ASP A 201 17.11 -3.65 -14.17
CA ASP A 201 15.75 -3.80 -13.65
C ASP A 201 15.71 -3.50 -12.14
N GLY A 202 14.75 -2.66 -11.74
CA GLY A 202 14.57 -2.27 -10.35
C GLY A 202 14.11 -3.44 -9.48
N LEU A 203 14.54 -3.46 -8.21
CA LEU A 203 14.21 -4.54 -7.28
C LEU A 203 12.74 -4.42 -6.83
N LEU A 204 12.09 -5.57 -6.63
CA LEU A 204 10.84 -5.65 -5.89
C LEU A 204 11.19 -5.77 -4.40
N LEU A 205 11.00 -4.67 -3.66
CA LEU A 205 11.11 -4.61 -2.21
C LEU A 205 9.81 -5.13 -1.58
N MET A 206 9.92 -5.91 -0.52
CA MET A 206 8.83 -6.62 0.15
C MET A 206 9.07 -6.61 1.65
N LEU A 207 8.09 -6.23 2.47
CA LEU A 207 8.24 -6.00 3.91
C LEU A 207 6.98 -6.45 4.67
N CYS A 208 7.16 -7.24 5.74
CA CYS A 208 6.05 -7.78 6.53
C CYS A 208 5.67 -6.91 7.75
N GLU A 209 4.41 -7.00 8.23
CA GLU A 209 3.86 -6.11 9.27
C GLU A 209 4.50 -6.31 10.66
N ASP A 210 4.49 -7.56 11.14
CA ASP A 210 4.61 -7.91 12.56
C ASP A 210 5.80 -8.90 12.75
N PRO A 211 6.71 -8.68 13.72
CA PRO A 211 7.94 -9.45 13.86
C PRO A 211 7.67 -10.89 14.35
N SER A 212 7.60 -11.82 13.38
CA SER A 212 7.47 -13.29 13.53
C SER A 212 6.10 -13.85 13.90
N ASN A 213 5.82 -15.03 13.36
CA ASN A 213 4.62 -15.84 13.60
C ASN A 213 4.61 -16.60 14.95
N SER A 214 5.61 -16.38 15.81
CA SER A 214 5.89 -17.20 17.00
C SER A 214 5.88 -16.40 18.30
N SER A 215 5.99 -17.10 19.44
CA SER A 215 6.00 -16.50 20.79
C SER A 215 7.18 -15.55 21.08
N ALA A 216 8.13 -15.42 20.16
CA ALA A 216 9.27 -14.50 20.24
C ALA A 216 9.33 -13.61 18.98
N PRO A 217 9.70 -12.32 19.11
CA PRO A 217 9.93 -11.46 17.96
C PRO A 217 11.11 -11.94 17.11
N THR A 218 11.04 -11.69 15.80
CA THR A 218 12.25 -11.61 14.97
C THR A 218 13.13 -10.49 15.53
N ALA A 219 14.39 -10.80 15.83
CA ALA A 219 15.35 -9.88 16.41
C ALA A 219 16.68 -9.93 15.65
N ASP A 220 17.36 -8.79 15.56
CA ASP A 220 18.69 -8.70 14.94
C ASP A 220 19.81 -9.13 15.91
N PRO A 221 21.09 -9.22 15.46
CA PRO A 221 22.20 -9.62 16.34
C PRO A 221 22.49 -8.66 17.50
N GLN A 222 21.86 -7.48 17.54
CA GLN A 222 21.92 -6.53 18.64
C GLN A 222 20.72 -6.67 19.60
N GLY A 223 19.80 -7.58 19.33
CA GLY A 223 18.58 -7.81 20.12
C GLY A 223 17.47 -6.80 19.85
N ARG A 224 17.59 -5.96 18.82
CA ARG A 224 16.49 -5.06 18.41
C ARG A 224 15.39 -5.89 17.75
N ILE A 225 14.14 -5.52 18.01
CA ILE A 225 12.97 -6.14 17.36
C ILE A 225 12.90 -5.61 15.93
N VAL A 226 12.79 -6.51 14.95
CA VAL A 226 12.90 -6.15 13.54
C VAL A 226 11.89 -6.87 12.65
N LEU A 227 11.46 -6.17 11.60
CA LEU A 227 10.58 -6.68 10.56
C LEU A 227 11.42 -7.29 9.44
N PRO A 228 11.11 -8.50 8.97
CA PRO A 228 11.84 -9.12 7.87
C PRO A 228 11.43 -8.48 6.54
N GLY A 229 12.43 -8.13 5.72
CA GLY A 229 12.23 -7.59 4.38
C GLY A 229 13.16 -8.24 3.35
N TRP A 230 12.73 -8.20 2.08
CA TRP A 230 13.43 -8.81 0.96
C TRP A 230 13.43 -7.89 -0.25
N ALA A 231 14.52 -7.91 -1.01
CA ALA A 231 14.69 -7.22 -2.26
C ALA A 231 14.96 -8.26 -3.36
N TYR A 232 13.96 -8.49 -4.20
CA TYR A 232 13.97 -9.52 -5.25
C TYR A 232 14.33 -8.92 -6.60
N ASN A 233 15.21 -9.58 -7.35
CA ASN A 233 15.52 -9.24 -8.74
C ASN A 233 14.92 -10.30 -9.67
N GLU A 234 13.90 -9.93 -10.44
CA GLU A 234 13.21 -10.83 -11.37
C GLU A 234 14.12 -11.37 -12.48
N THR A 235 15.03 -10.55 -13.03
CA THR A 235 15.96 -10.94 -14.10
C THR A 235 16.92 -12.06 -13.71
N SER A 236 17.47 -12.01 -12.50
CA SER A 236 18.44 -13.00 -12.02
C SER A 236 17.85 -14.04 -11.07
N ASN A 237 16.57 -13.91 -10.69
CA ASN A 237 15.94 -14.63 -9.59
C ASN A 237 16.79 -14.56 -8.29
N ASP A 238 17.49 -13.45 -8.06
CA ASP A 238 18.28 -13.22 -6.83
C ASP A 238 17.40 -12.57 -5.75
N THR A 239 17.70 -12.84 -4.49
CA THR A 239 16.99 -12.21 -3.36
C THR A 239 17.98 -11.80 -2.29
N LYS A 240 18.03 -10.50 -2.01
CA LYS A 240 18.75 -9.94 -0.86
C LYS A 240 17.78 -9.75 0.29
N ARG A 241 18.28 -9.92 1.52
CA ARG A 241 17.50 -9.69 2.73
C ARG A 241 17.87 -8.35 3.34
N PHE A 242 16.91 -7.68 3.95
CA PHE A 242 17.12 -6.55 4.84
C PHE A 242 16.13 -6.65 6.01
N TYR A 243 16.23 -5.74 6.96
CA TYR A 243 15.28 -5.61 8.05
C TYR A 243 14.89 -4.16 8.28
N VAL A 244 13.77 -3.92 8.95
CA VAL A 244 13.37 -2.59 9.44
C VAL A 244 13.18 -2.65 10.95
N GLU A 245 13.77 -1.72 11.69
CA GLU A 245 13.64 -1.62 13.15
C GLU A 245 12.18 -1.33 13.55
N SER A 246 11.63 -2.12 14.49
CA SER A 246 10.25 -1.99 14.95
C SER A 246 10.16 -1.78 16.46
N ASN A 247 9.39 -0.76 16.83
CA ASN A 247 9.00 -0.48 18.21
C ASN A 247 7.68 -1.20 18.63
N ARG A 248 7.21 -2.16 17.82
CA ARG A 248 5.90 -2.86 17.93
C ARG A 248 4.66 -1.95 18.02
N SER A 249 4.84 -0.64 17.84
CA SER A 249 3.81 0.37 18.09
C SER A 249 3.28 1.00 16.81
N PHE A 250 4.05 0.88 15.73
CA PHE A 250 3.74 1.27 14.37
C PHE A 250 4.28 0.18 13.44
N ASN A 251 3.46 -0.26 12.48
CA ASN A 251 3.81 -1.33 11.56
C ASN A 251 3.69 -0.85 10.11
N PRO A 252 4.54 -1.29 9.16
CA PRO A 252 4.49 -0.84 7.78
C PRO A 252 3.19 -1.29 7.10
N THR A 253 2.67 -0.44 6.22
CA THR A 253 1.45 -0.71 5.44
C THR A 253 1.57 -0.27 3.97
N ASP A 254 2.57 0.56 3.61
CA ASP A 254 2.86 0.92 2.22
C ASP A 254 4.32 1.43 2.09
N MET A 255 4.87 1.47 0.88
CA MET A 255 6.22 1.96 0.56
C MET A 255 6.25 2.72 -0.78
N ALA A 256 6.97 3.85 -0.82
CA ALA A 256 7.09 4.68 -2.02
C ALA A 256 8.55 5.09 -2.31
N GLU A 257 8.95 5.02 -3.59
CA GLU A 257 10.26 5.50 -4.05
C GLU A 257 10.20 6.99 -4.44
N LEU A 258 11.18 7.76 -3.99
CA LEU A 258 11.37 9.17 -4.32
C LEU A 258 12.31 9.36 -5.52
N ASN A 259 12.31 10.57 -6.07
CA ASN A 259 13.22 10.92 -7.17
C ASN A 259 14.68 10.92 -6.67
N GLY A 260 15.44 9.89 -7.03
CA GLY A 260 16.79 9.64 -6.53
C GLY A 260 17.01 8.20 -6.02
N GLY A 261 15.93 7.45 -5.79
CA GLY A 261 15.97 6.08 -5.25
C GLY A 261 15.92 6.01 -3.72
N ASP A 262 15.82 7.16 -3.03
CA ASP A 262 15.46 7.22 -1.62
C ASP A 262 14.02 6.72 -1.43
N MET A 263 13.70 6.20 -0.26
CA MET A 263 12.44 5.50 0.02
C MET A 263 11.70 6.11 1.21
N MET A 264 10.37 6.18 1.10
CA MET A 264 9.48 6.38 2.24
C MET A 264 8.76 5.08 2.59
N ILE A 265 8.60 4.82 3.88
CA ILE A 265 7.79 3.73 4.44
C ILE A 265 6.64 4.37 5.21
N LEU A 266 5.40 4.03 4.85
CA LEU A 266 4.21 4.42 5.58
C LEU A 266 3.91 3.36 6.65
N PHE A 267 3.76 3.77 7.90
CA PHE A 267 3.41 2.91 9.02
C PHE A 267 2.04 3.27 9.60
N ARG A 268 1.24 2.25 9.95
CA ARG A 268 -0.03 2.32 10.66
C ARG A 268 0.10 1.92 12.13
N ARG A 269 -0.70 2.53 13.00
CA ARG A 269 -1.01 2.09 14.37
C ARG A 269 -2.53 2.07 14.52
N PHE A 270 -3.07 0.99 15.05
CA PHE A 270 -4.44 0.95 15.57
C PHE A 270 -4.45 0.31 16.96
N VAL A 271 -4.98 1.05 17.93
CA VAL A 271 -5.24 0.55 19.29
C VAL A 271 -6.66 0.95 19.68
N PRO A 272 -7.57 0.01 20.01
CA PRO A 272 -9.01 0.30 20.16
C PRO A 272 -9.37 1.40 21.17
N SER A 273 -8.53 1.66 22.18
CA SER A 273 -8.70 2.75 23.15
C SER A 273 -8.15 4.10 22.69
N GLU A 274 -7.03 4.10 21.97
CA GLU A 274 -6.30 5.31 21.56
C GLU A 274 -6.74 5.82 20.18
N GLY A 275 -7.23 4.94 19.32
CA GLY A 275 -7.60 5.23 17.93
C GLY A 275 -6.55 4.79 16.92
N ASN A 276 -6.48 5.51 15.80
CA ASN A 276 -5.47 5.31 14.76
C ASN A 276 -4.36 6.36 14.86
N ALA A 277 -3.15 5.99 14.45
CA ALA A 277 -2.08 6.93 14.11
C ALA A 277 -1.32 6.45 12.87
N MET A 278 -0.74 7.39 12.14
CA MET A 278 0.06 7.14 10.94
C MET A 278 1.43 7.80 11.09
N ARG A 279 2.48 7.18 10.55
CA ARG A 279 3.86 7.65 10.63
C ARG A 279 4.56 7.44 9.29
N ILE A 280 5.41 8.37 8.89
CA ILE A 280 6.24 8.25 7.68
C ILE A 280 7.71 8.19 8.10
N GLY A 281 8.36 7.07 7.80
CA GLY A 281 9.80 6.90 7.89
C GLY A 281 10.47 7.14 6.53
N TYR A 282 11.65 7.74 6.56
CA TYR A 282 12.50 8.02 5.40
C TYR A 282 13.78 7.17 5.48
N VAL A 283 14.20 6.61 4.35
CA VAL A 283 15.42 5.80 4.20
C VAL A 283 16.14 6.27 2.95
N THR A 284 17.42 6.62 3.05
CA THR A 284 18.20 6.97 1.85
C THR A 284 18.50 5.73 1.00
N LYS A 285 18.70 5.92 -0.31
CA LYS A 285 19.14 4.83 -1.20
C LYS A 285 20.43 4.19 -0.69
N VAL A 286 21.33 4.98 -0.10
CA VAL A 286 22.63 4.52 0.42
C VAL A 286 22.44 3.58 1.62
N GLU A 287 21.53 3.90 2.55
CA GLU A 287 21.21 3.03 3.69
C GLU A 287 20.54 1.73 3.23
N LEU A 288 19.63 1.81 2.25
CA LEU A 288 18.98 0.64 1.64
C LEU A 288 20.01 -0.27 0.93
N ASP A 289 20.87 0.29 0.08
CA ASP A 289 21.94 -0.43 -0.61
C ASP A 289 22.89 -1.12 0.40
N GLN A 290 23.27 -0.43 1.48
CA GLN A 290 24.11 -0.98 2.54
C GLN A 290 23.41 -2.11 3.31
N ALA A 291 22.16 -1.95 3.70
CA ALA A 291 21.39 -2.97 4.39
C ALA A 291 21.23 -4.23 3.53
N MET A 292 20.85 -4.09 2.25
CA MET A 292 20.76 -5.21 1.32
C MET A 292 22.10 -5.90 1.05
N ALA A 293 23.23 -5.19 1.15
CA ALA A 293 24.56 -5.77 0.93
C ALA A 293 25.05 -6.67 2.08
N VAL A 294 24.53 -6.50 3.30
CA VAL A 294 25.00 -7.22 4.50
C VAL A 294 23.90 -7.99 5.26
N GLY A 295 22.64 -7.91 4.84
CA GLY A 295 21.51 -8.42 5.62
C GLY A 295 21.18 -7.54 6.83
N GLY A 296 21.40 -6.23 6.72
CA GLY A 296 21.35 -5.27 7.82
C GLY A 296 19.95 -4.72 8.14
N THR A 297 19.88 -4.05 9.30
CA THR A 297 18.65 -3.40 9.82
C THR A 297 18.64 -1.91 9.49
N LEU A 298 17.61 -1.47 8.76
CA LEU A 298 17.27 -0.07 8.54
C LEU A 298 16.61 0.52 9.78
N ASN A 299 16.97 1.75 10.14
CA ASN A 299 16.29 2.55 11.16
C ASN A 299 15.78 3.84 10.47
N PRO A 300 14.55 3.86 9.93
CA PRO A 300 14.05 4.98 9.13
C PRO A 300 13.99 6.28 9.94
N GLN A 301 14.50 7.37 9.37
CA GLN A 301 14.32 8.70 9.94
C GLN A 301 12.83 9.06 9.92
N ILE A 302 12.22 9.24 11.08
CA ILE A 302 10.81 9.64 11.14
C ILE A 302 10.68 11.12 10.77
N ILE A 303 9.94 11.41 9.69
CA ILE A 303 9.79 12.76 9.12
C ILE A 303 8.39 13.34 9.33
N ALA A 304 7.39 12.50 9.61
CA ALA A 304 6.03 12.93 9.95
C ALA A 304 5.30 11.87 10.78
N GLU A 305 4.39 12.32 11.64
CA GLU A 305 3.47 11.49 12.42
C GLU A 305 2.15 12.23 12.62
N VAL A 306 1.03 11.50 12.61
CA VAL A 306 -0.34 12.04 12.70
C VAL A 306 -1.19 11.11 13.57
N TRP A 307 -1.92 11.66 14.53
CA TRP A 307 -2.81 10.92 15.44
C TRP A 307 -4.27 11.32 15.21
N THR A 308 -5.21 10.38 15.38
CA THR A 308 -6.67 10.64 15.21
C THR A 308 -7.40 11.02 16.50
N ARG A 309 -6.65 11.08 17.60
CA ARG A 309 -7.01 11.60 18.93
C ARG A 309 -5.76 12.21 19.56
N ASP A 310 -5.96 13.12 20.49
CA ASP A 310 -4.92 13.56 21.42
C ASP A 310 -4.42 12.38 22.28
N GLY A 311 -3.10 12.32 22.45
CA GLY A 311 -2.40 11.45 23.41
C GLY A 311 -1.62 12.30 24.41
#